data_AF-A0A1M5DM43-F1
#
_entry.id   AF-A0A1M5DM43-F1
#
_cell.length_a   1.000
_cell.length_b   1.000
_cell.length_c   1.000
_cell.angle_alpha   90.00
_cell.angle_beta   90.00
_cell.angle_gamma   90.00
#
_symmetry.space_group_name_H-M   'P 1'
#
loop_
_entity.id
_entity.type
_entity.pdbx_description
1 polymer ?
#
loop_
_entity_poly.entity_id
_entity_poly.type
_entity_poly.pdbx_seq_one_letter_code
_entity_poly.pdbx_strand_id
1 'polypeptide(L)'
;MPETATLYKNPSCMCCDGYAEHLKAKGLDVEVIEDQELSQVKMDAGVPHGQGSCHTVMLGEYVIEGHVPFAAIDKLFDERPDVDGIALAGMPSGTPGMPGPKQAPYEVMSFENREASPFVTL
;
A
#
# COMPACT_ATOMS: atom_id res chain seq x y z
N MET A 1 8.44 -12.42 1.67
CA MET A 1 8.51 -10.96 1.54
C MET A 1 9.92 -10.57 1.08
N PRO A 2 10.08 -9.66 0.12
CA PRO A 2 11.38 -9.16 -0.33
C PRO A 2 12.03 -8.24 0.73
N GLU A 3 13.34 -8.01 0.59
CA GLU A 3 14.13 -7.17 1.50
C GLU A 3 14.04 -5.68 1.17
N THR A 4 13.68 -5.32 -0.07
CA THR A 4 13.64 -3.93 -0.54
C THR A 4 12.22 -3.53 -0.96
N ALA A 5 11.93 -2.23 -0.87
CA ALA A 5 10.69 -1.63 -1.33
C ALA A 5 10.94 -0.23 -1.90
N THR A 6 10.12 0.19 -2.87
CA THR A 6 10.12 1.58 -3.36
C THR A 6 8.76 2.20 -3.07
N LEU A 7 8.73 3.30 -2.32
CA LEU A 7 7.52 4.03 -1.95
C LEU A 7 7.47 5.36 -2.71
N TYR A 8 6.42 5.54 -3.50
CA TYR A 8 6.12 6.78 -4.20
C TYR A 8 5.10 7.58 -3.41
N LYS A 9 5.41 8.85 -3.10
CA LYS A 9 4.53 9.77 -2.34
C LYS A 9 4.65 11.20 -2.86
N ASN A 10 3.75 12.08 -2.43
CA ASN A 10 3.97 13.52 -2.54
C ASN A 10 4.86 14.04 -1.39
N PRO A 11 5.79 14.98 -1.61
CA PRO A 11 6.79 15.40 -0.61
C PRO A 11 6.23 15.81 0.75
N SER A 12 5.06 16.44 0.79
CA SER A 12 4.44 16.95 2.03
C SER A 12 3.57 15.94 2.78
N CYS A 13 3.50 14.68 2.33
CA CYS A 13 2.66 13.66 2.94
C CYS A 13 3.33 13.01 4.17
N MET A 14 3.12 13.59 5.36
CA MET A 14 3.72 13.09 6.61
C MET A 14 3.23 11.70 7.03
N CYS A 15 1.99 11.32 6.71
CA CYS A 15 1.52 9.96 7.01
C CYS A 15 2.22 8.92 6.13
N CYS A 16 2.53 9.28 4.88
CA CYS A 16 3.31 8.44 3.97
C CYS A 16 4.73 8.20 4.50
N ASP A 17 5.36 9.22 5.12
CA ASP A 17 6.63 9.05 5.83
C ASP A 17 6.50 8.07 6.99
N GLY A 18 5.44 8.23 7.79
CA GLY A 18 5.14 7.29 8.87
C GLY A 18 5.03 5.85 8.36
N TYR A 19 4.36 5.63 7.22
CA TYR A 19 4.25 4.30 6.62
C TYR A 19 5.61 3.76 6.17
N ALA A 20 6.44 4.58 5.51
CA ALA A 20 7.80 4.21 5.14
C ALA A 20 8.65 3.80 6.36
N GLU A 21 8.56 4.55 7.46
CA GLU A 21 9.27 4.22 8.71
C GLU A 21 8.77 2.92 9.34
N HIS A 22 7.47 2.64 9.28
CA HIS A 22 6.93 1.35 9.73
C HIS A 22 7.42 0.19 8.86
N LEU A 23 7.54 0.36 7.54
CA LEU A 23 8.11 -0.64 6.64
C LEU A 23 9.60 -0.89 6.98
N LYS A 24 10.38 0.17 7.20
CA LYS A 24 11.78 0.06 7.65
C LYS A 24 11.90 -0.67 8.99
N ALA A 25 11.02 -0.37 9.94
CA ALA A 25 10.98 -1.04 11.24
C ALA A 25 10.61 -2.53 11.13
N LYS A 26 9.92 -2.95 10.06
CA LYS A 26 9.65 -4.35 9.72
C LYS A 26 10.85 -5.05 9.05
N GLY A 27 11.93 -4.31 8.80
CA GLY A 27 13.20 -4.82 8.26
C GLY A 27 13.37 -4.64 6.74
N LEU A 28 12.53 -3.84 6.09
CA LEU A 28 12.68 -3.53 4.67
C LEU A 28 13.64 -2.34 4.46
N ASP A 29 14.45 -2.41 3.41
CA ASP A 29 15.16 -1.25 2.88
C ASP A 29 14.22 -0.49 1.94
N VAL A 30 13.77 0.70 2.37
CA VAL A 30 12.72 1.47 1.68
C VAL A 30 13.32 2.70 1.01
N GLU A 31 13.32 2.70 -0.31
CA GLU A 31 13.58 3.88 -1.12
C GLU A 31 12.31 4.73 -1.22
N VAL A 32 12.42 6.02 -0.91
CA VAL A 32 11.29 6.96 -0.99
C VAL A 32 11.51 7.90 -2.19
N ILE A 33 10.55 7.91 -3.11
CA ILE A 33 10.58 8.73 -4.33
C ILE A 33 9.44 9.75 -4.25
N GLU A 34 9.78 11.03 -4.36
CA GLU A 34 8.85 12.14 -4.14
C GLU A 34 8.75 13.13 -5.33
N ASP A 35 9.48 12.87 -6.41
CA ASP A 35 9.62 13.76 -7.57
C ASP A 35 8.86 13.29 -8.81
N GLN A 36 7.97 12.30 -8.64
CA GLN A 36 7.14 11.73 -9.71
C GLN A 36 5.69 12.19 -9.62
N GLU A 37 5.00 12.22 -10.75
CA GLU A 37 3.57 12.46 -10.77
C GLU A 37 2.83 11.21 -10.27
N LEU A 38 2.30 11.29 -9.05
CA LEU A 38 1.78 10.12 -8.35
C LEU A 38 0.57 9.47 -9.05
N SER A 39 -0.23 10.24 -9.79
CA SER A 39 -1.36 9.70 -10.53
C SER A 39 -0.89 8.79 -11.67
N GLN A 40 0.17 9.16 -12.40
CA GLN A 40 0.83 8.32 -13.40
C GLN A 40 1.41 7.06 -12.76
N VAL A 41 2.11 7.19 -11.63
CA VAL A 41 2.62 6.01 -10.89
C VAL A 41 1.50 5.00 -10.61
N LYS A 42 0.35 5.46 -10.11
CA LYS A 42 -0.81 4.60 -9.83
C LYS A 42 -1.38 3.95 -11.11
N MET A 43 -1.50 4.71 -12.19
CA MET A 43 -2.02 4.21 -13.47
C MET A 43 -1.10 3.15 -14.08
N ASP A 44 0.21 3.36 -14.01
CA ASP A 44 1.23 2.45 -14.53
C ASP A 44 1.32 1.19 -13.65
N ALA A 45 1.15 1.34 -12.33
CA ALA A 45 1.07 0.24 -11.37
C ALA A 45 -0.28 -0.54 -11.41
N GLY A 46 -1.22 -0.16 -12.28
CA GLY A 46 -2.48 -0.87 -12.45
C GLY A 46 -3.50 -0.68 -11.33
N VAL A 47 -3.34 0.33 -10.47
CA VAL A 47 -4.26 0.61 -9.36
C VAL A 47 -5.66 0.92 -9.92
N PRO A 48 -6.71 0.17 -9.51
CA PRO A 48 -8.07 0.39 -10.00
C PRO A 48 -8.62 1.77 -9.62
N HIS A 49 -9.51 2.29 -10.46
CA HIS A 49 -10.22 3.52 -10.15
C HIS A 49 -11.01 3.38 -8.84
N GLY A 50 -10.87 4.36 -7.94
CA GLY A 50 -11.51 4.34 -6.62
C GLY A 50 -10.76 3.56 -5.55
N GLN A 51 -9.67 2.85 -5.88
CA GLN A 51 -8.81 2.16 -4.91
C GLN A 51 -7.57 2.98 -4.50
N GLY A 52 -7.44 4.20 -5.04
CA GLY A 52 -6.30 5.07 -4.77
C GLY A 52 -6.21 5.57 -3.32
N SER A 53 -4.98 5.81 -2.89
CA SER A 53 -4.59 6.39 -1.60
C SER A 53 -3.47 7.44 -1.79
N CYS A 54 -2.81 7.84 -0.71
CA CYS A 54 -1.80 8.91 -0.68
C CYS A 54 -0.40 8.49 -1.16
N HIS A 55 -0.11 7.18 -1.26
CA HIS A 55 1.17 6.65 -1.73
C HIS A 55 0.97 5.27 -2.38
N THR A 56 1.98 4.83 -3.12
CA THR A 56 2.04 3.53 -3.79
C THR A 56 3.39 2.89 -3.49
N VAL A 57 3.41 1.64 -3.06
CA VAL A 57 4.64 0.90 -2.78
C VAL A 57 4.81 -0.23 -3.77
N MET A 58 5.96 -0.28 -4.43
CA MET A 58 6.40 -1.43 -5.20
C MET A 58 7.17 -2.36 -4.25
N LEU A 59 6.65 -3.57 -4.06
CA LEU A 59 7.18 -4.53 -3.12
C LEU A 59 7.31 -5.91 -3.78
N GLY A 60 8.49 -6.18 -4.36
CA GLY A 60 8.72 -7.40 -5.13
C GLY A 60 7.84 -7.45 -6.37
N GLU A 61 7.02 -8.49 -6.49
CA GLU A 61 6.07 -8.67 -7.60
C GLU A 61 4.74 -7.93 -7.38
N TYR A 62 4.49 -7.41 -6.18
CA TYR A 62 3.20 -6.82 -5.82
C TYR A 62 3.26 -5.31 -5.64
N VAL A 63 2.13 -4.68 -5.96
CA VAL A 63 1.84 -3.29 -5.65
C VAL A 63 1.05 -3.21 -4.34
N ILE A 64 1.47 -2.35 -3.41
CA ILE A 64 0.75 -2.05 -2.17
C ILE A 64 0.28 -0.60 -2.22
N GLU A 65 -1.03 -0.40 -2.34
CA GLU A 65 -1.64 0.92 -2.48
C GLU A 65 -2.21 1.40 -1.15
N GLY A 66 -1.63 2.48 -0.62
CA GLY A 66 -2.07 3.14 0.61
C GLY A 66 -1.61 2.47 1.90
N HIS A 67 -2.25 2.88 3.00
CA HIS A 67 -1.91 2.47 4.37
C HIS A 67 -2.37 1.05 4.71
N VAL A 68 -1.97 0.08 3.90
CA VAL A 68 -2.36 -1.32 4.05
C VAL A 68 -1.79 -1.88 5.36
N PRO A 69 -2.61 -2.50 6.23
CA PRO A 69 -2.11 -3.13 7.45
C PRO A 69 -1.14 -4.28 7.13
N PHE A 70 -0.08 -4.43 7.94
CA PHE A 70 0.93 -5.46 7.71
C PHE A 70 0.39 -6.89 7.73
N ALA A 71 -0.69 -7.17 8.45
CA ALA A 71 -1.34 -8.47 8.42
C ALA A 71 -1.83 -8.84 7.00
N ALA A 72 -2.27 -7.86 6.20
CA ALA A 72 -2.65 -8.10 4.81
C ALA A 72 -1.43 -8.30 3.89
N ILE A 73 -0.34 -7.55 4.13
CA ILE A 73 0.93 -7.74 3.40
C ILE A 73 1.53 -9.13 3.70
N ASP A 74 1.54 -9.53 4.96
CA ASP A 74 2.03 -10.85 5.38
C ASP A 74 1.21 -11.95 4.70
N LYS A 75 -0.13 -11.86 4.76
CA LYS A 75 -1.03 -12.77 4.03
C LYS A 75 -0.73 -12.82 2.53
N LEU A 76 -0.51 -11.67 1.89
CA LEU A 76 -0.19 -11.60 0.46
C LEU A 76 1.08 -12.38 0.13
N PHE A 77 2.14 -12.24 0.92
CA PHE A 77 3.40 -12.96 0.70
C PHE A 77 3.40 -14.42 1.16
N ASP A 78 2.48 -14.79 2.05
CA ASP A 78 2.26 -16.18 2.47
C ASP A 78 1.46 -16.96 1.42
N GLU A 79 0.40 -16.36 0.86
CA GLU A 79 -0.48 -17.02 -0.11
C GLU A 79 0.00 -16.89 -1.56
N ARG A 80 0.70 -15.80 -1.87
CA ARG A 80 1.18 -15.45 -3.21
C ARG A 80 0.12 -15.65 -4.31
N PRO A 81 -1.05 -14.99 -4.20
CA PRO A 81 -2.07 -15.06 -5.23
C PRO A 81 -1.57 -14.45 -6.55
N ASP A 82 -2.18 -14.89 -7.66
CA ASP A 82 -1.94 -14.35 -9.00
C ASP A 82 -2.71 -13.04 -9.18
N VAL A 83 -2.13 -11.94 -8.66
CA VAL A 83 -2.71 -10.59 -8.67
C VAL A 83 -1.59 -9.56 -8.84
N ASP A 84 -1.91 -8.37 -9.31
CA ASP A 84 -0.95 -7.27 -9.44
C ASP A 84 -0.63 -6.63 -8.07
N GLY A 85 -1.60 -6.61 -7.14
CA GLY A 85 -1.40 -5.96 -5.85
C GLY A 85 -2.61 -5.97 -4.92
N ILE A 86 -2.46 -5.25 -3.80
CA ILE A 86 -3.51 -5.00 -2.82
C ILE A 86 -3.61 -3.51 -2.49
N ALA A 87 -4.82 -3.05 -2.19
CA ALA A 87 -5.13 -1.65 -1.92
C ALA A 87 -6.00 -1.50 -0.67
N LEU A 88 -5.72 -0.44 0.11
CA LEU A 88 -6.66 0.10 1.08
C LEU A 88 -6.97 1.54 0.68
N ALA A 89 -8.17 1.74 0.11
CA ALA A 89 -8.59 3.02 -0.42
C ALA A 89 -8.65 4.12 0.65
N GLY A 90 -8.34 5.35 0.25
CA GLY A 90 -8.39 6.52 1.13
C GLY A 90 -7.28 6.53 2.19
N MET A 91 -7.57 7.04 3.39
CA MET A 91 -6.60 7.10 4.50
C MET A 91 -7.27 6.77 5.85
N PRO A 92 -7.62 5.51 6.13
CA PRO A 92 -8.31 5.13 7.37
C PRO A 92 -7.40 5.26 8.60
N SER A 93 -7.93 5.82 9.69
CA SER A 93 -7.22 5.92 10.98
C SER A 93 -6.97 4.55 11.62
N GLY A 94 -5.87 4.41 12.36
CA GLY A 94 -5.45 3.19 13.05
C GLY A 94 -4.65 2.21 12.18
N THR A 95 -4.33 2.61 10.96
CA THR A 95 -3.43 1.88 10.06
C THR A 95 -1.98 2.33 10.27
N PRO A 96 -0.96 1.55 9.83
CA PRO A 96 0.44 2.00 9.92
C PRO A 96 0.60 3.37 9.25
N GLY A 97 1.28 4.32 9.90
CA GLY A 97 1.42 5.70 9.39
C GLY A 97 0.20 6.62 9.57
N MET A 98 -0.97 6.09 9.96
CA MET A 98 -2.17 6.88 10.29
C MET A 98 -2.57 6.66 11.76
N PRO A 99 -1.98 7.41 12.72
CA PRO A 99 -2.28 7.24 14.14
C PRO A 99 -3.75 7.58 14.44
N GLY A 100 -4.28 6.94 15.49
CA GLY A 100 -5.66 7.15 15.95
C GLY A 100 -6.42 5.84 16.16
N PRO A 101 -7.64 5.90 16.71
CA PRO A 101 -8.46 4.71 16.88
C PRO A 101 -8.92 4.18 15.52
N LYS A 102 -9.02 2.86 15.42
CA LYS A 102 -9.72 2.20 14.31
C LYS A 102 -11.21 2.49 14.42
N GLN A 103 -11.81 3.02 13.35
CA GLN A 103 -13.21 3.43 13.34
C GLN A 103 -14.15 2.42 12.66
N ALA A 104 -13.62 1.65 11.70
CA ALA A 104 -14.34 0.65 10.94
C ALA A 104 -13.38 -0.49 10.56
N PRO A 105 -13.88 -1.67 10.14
CA PRO A 105 -13.05 -2.69 9.53
C PRO A 105 -12.27 -2.15 8.33
N TYR A 106 -11.06 -2.66 8.12
CA TYR A 106 -10.26 -2.32 6.95
C TYR A 106 -10.57 -3.30 5.84
N GLU A 107 -11.21 -2.81 4.78
CA GLU A 107 -11.51 -3.58 3.58
C GLU A 107 -10.34 -3.47 2.62
N VAL A 108 -9.45 -4.47 2.66
CA VAL A 108 -8.31 -4.55 1.74
C VAL A 108 -8.77 -5.32 0.50
N MET A 109 -8.55 -4.70 -0.65
CA MET A 109 -8.93 -5.23 -1.96
C MET A 109 -7.67 -5.75 -2.66
N SER A 110 -7.74 -6.92 -3.28
CA SER A 110 -6.76 -7.32 -4.29
C SER A 110 -7.14 -6.72 -5.63
N PHE A 111 -6.18 -6.57 -6.53
CA PHE A 111 -6.48 -6.16 -7.88
C PHE A 111 -5.58 -6.83 -8.91
N GLU A 112 -6.16 -7.08 -10.07
CA GLU A 112 -5.51 -7.61 -11.25
C GLU A 112 -6.19 -6.98 -12.47
N ASN A 113 -5.45 -6.63 -13.51
CA ASN A 113 -6.02 -6.04 -14.74
C ASN A 113 -6.88 -4.78 -14.48
N ARG A 114 -6.53 -4.01 -13.43
CA ARG A 114 -7.26 -2.82 -12.96
C ARG A 114 -8.68 -3.10 -12.44
N GLU A 115 -8.99 -4.34 -12.10
CA GLU A 115 -10.24 -4.75 -11.46
C GLU A 115 -9.98 -5.12 -10.00
N ALA A 116 -10.82 -4.62 -9.08
CA ALA A 116 -10.67 -4.85 -7.65
C ALA A 116 -11.61 -5.96 -7.16
N SER A 117 -11.11 -6.83 -6.29
CA SER A 117 -11.85 -7.90 -5.64
C SER A 117 -11.54 -7.95 -4.13
N PRO A 118 -12.49 -8.37 -3.27
CA PRO A 118 -12.22 -8.44 -1.83
C PRO A 118 -11.08 -9.42 -1.53
N PHE A 119 -10.08 -8.97 -0.75
CA PHE A 119 -8.95 -9.83 -0.36
C PHE A 119 -9.02 -10.21 1.12
N VAL A 120 -9.10 -9.23 2.01
CA VAL A 120 -9.24 -9.46 3.46
C VAL A 120 -9.93 -8.28 4.14
N THR A 121 -10.76 -8.60 5.15
CA THR A 121 -11.31 -7.61 6.06
C THR A 121 -10.64 -7.76 7.42
N LEU A 122 -10.02 -6.68 7.91
CA LEU A 122 -9.30 -6.66 9.19
C LEU A 122 -10.03 -5.83 10.23
#